data_AF-A0A0Q3TES6-F1
#
_entry.id   AF-A0A0Q3TES6-F1
#
_cell.length_a   1.000
_cell.length_b   1.000
_cell.length_c   1.000
_cell.angle_alpha   90.00
_cell.angle_beta   90.00
_cell.angle_gamma   90.00
#
_symmetry.space_group_name_H-M   'P 1'
#
loop_
_entity.id
_entity.type
_entity.pdbx_description
1 polymer ?
#
loop_
_entity_poly.entity_id
_entity_poly.type
_entity_poly.pdbx_seq_one_letter_code
_entity_poly.pdbx_strand_id
1 'polypeptide(L)' 'MSKKSRLLYFVMGLFTTLLLLPLLYALGVPSYADVLTAIFGDGSIIWATSFSLILLLLITIGMGKIIKR' A
#
# COMPACT_ATOMS: atom_id res chain seq x y z
N MET A 1 12.97 20.18 4.10
CA MET A 1 12.88 19.48 2.79
C MET A 1 12.13 20.32 1.77
N SER A 2 12.76 20.68 0.65
CA SER A 2 12.16 21.52 -0.40
C SER A 2 10.99 20.78 -1.10
N LYS A 3 10.03 21.52 -1.67
CA LYS A 3 8.93 20.92 -2.45
C LYS A 3 9.43 20.02 -3.59
N LYS A 4 10.52 20.42 -4.26
CA LYS A 4 11.16 19.66 -5.35
C LYS A 4 11.73 18.33 -4.85
N SER A 5 12.40 18.35 -3.68
CA SER A 5 12.96 17.14 -3.08
C SER A 5 11.87 16.14 -2.68
N ARG A 6 10.74 16.61 -2.13
CA ARG A 6 9.59 15.74 -1.79
C ARG A 6 9.01 15.04 -3.02
N LEU A 7 8.83 15.79 -4.11
CA LEU A 7 8.34 15.23 -5.37
C LEU A 7 9.31 14.17 -5.91
N LEU A 8 10.62 14.44 -5.87
CA LEU A 8 11.65 13.50 -6.29
C LEU A 8 11.60 12.19 -5.48
N TYR A 9 11.51 12.27 -4.15
CA TYR A 9 11.39 11.08 -3.31
C TYR A 9 10.09 10.30 -3.56
N PHE A 10 8.98 10.99 -3.82
CA PHE A 10 7.72 10.35 -4.18
C PHE A 10 7.84 9.56 -5.49
N VAL A 11 8.43 10.19 -6.51
CA VAL A 11 8.66 9.55 -7.82
C VAL A 11 9.64 8.37 -7.69
N MET A 12 10.74 8.54 -6.96
CA MET A 12 11.68 7.43 -6.69
C MET A 12 11.00 6.28 -5.96
N GLY A 13 10.14 6.57 -4.98
CA GLY A 13 9.33 5.57 -4.29
C GLY A 13 8.46 4.79 -5.27
N LEU A 14 7.72 5.48 -6.13
CA LEU A 14 6.88 4.88 -7.18
C LEU A 14 7.67 3.94 -8.09
N PHE A 15 8.82 4.39 -8.62
CA PHE A 15 9.67 3.55 -9.47
C PHE A 15 10.23 2.35 -8.72
N THR A 16 10.63 2.53 -7.46
CA THR A 16 11.12 1.44 -6.62
C THR A 16 10.04 0.37 -6.43
N THR A 17 8.80 0.79 -6.15
CA THR A 17 7.67 -0.15 -6.01
C THR A 17 7.39 -0.87 -7.33
N LEU A 18 7.39 -0.17 -8.46
CA LEU A 18 7.15 -0.76 -9.79
C LEU A 18 8.20 -1.80 -10.18
N LEU A 19 9.46 -1.59 -9.81
CA LEU A 19 10.54 -2.54 -10.11
C LEU A 19 10.54 -3.73 -9.15
N LEU A 20 10.19 -3.51 -7.88
CA LEU A 20 10.17 -4.58 -6.88
C LEU A 20 8.92 -5.46 -6.98
N LEU A 21 7.77 -4.93 -7.41
CA LEU A 21 6.53 -5.71 -7.46
C LEU A 21 6.65 -7.01 -8.29
N PRO A 22 7.20 -6.98 -9.52
CA PRO A 22 7.39 -8.20 -10.31
C PRO A 22 8.34 -9.19 -9.64
N LEU A 23 9.38 -8.69 -8.96
CA LEU A 23 10.33 -9.53 -8.23
C LEU A 23 9.67 -10.19 -7.02
N LEU A 24 8.85 -9.46 -6.27
CA LEU A 24 8.06 -10.01 -5.17
C LEU A 24 7.06 -11.05 -5.66
N TYR A 25 6.39 -10.79 -6.79
CA TYR A 25 5.51 -11.77 -7.42
C TYR A 25 6.27 -13.03 -7.84
N ALA A 26 7.47 -12.90 -8.42
CA ALA A 26 8.32 -14.02 -8.78
C ALA A 26 8.81 -14.84 -7.58
N LEU A 27 8.95 -14.20 -6.41
CA LEU A 27 9.25 -14.88 -5.13
C LEU A 27 8.03 -15.57 -4.51
N GLY A 28 6.87 -15.55 -5.17
CA GLY A 28 5.64 -16.16 -4.68
C GLY A 28 4.96 -15.36 -3.58
N VAL A 29 5.26 -14.06 -3.45
CA VAL A 29 4.54 -13.19 -2.51
C VAL A 29 3.09 -13.07 -3.01
N PRO A 30 2.09 -13.41 -2.18
CA PRO A 30 0.69 -13.36 -2.56
C PRO A 30 0.29 -11.93 -2.91
N SER A 31 -0.58 -11.80 -3.91
CA SER A 31 -1.12 -10.49 -4.28
C SER A 31 -2.02 -9.96 -3.17
N TYR A 32 -2.26 -8.66 -3.19
CA TYR A 32 -3.22 -8.02 -2.30
C TYR A 32 -4.61 -8.69 -2.35
N ALA A 33 -5.05 -9.09 -3.56
CA ALA A 33 -6.32 -9.80 -3.72
C ALA A 33 -6.28 -11.15 -3.01
N ASP A 34 -5.20 -11.93 -3.19
CA ASP A 34 -5.04 -13.25 -2.58
C ASP A 34 -5.07 -13.18 -1.05
N VAL A 35 -4.42 -12.17 -0.47
CA VAL A 35 -4.42 -11.93 0.98
C VAL A 35 -5.82 -11.60 1.47
N LEU A 36 -6.56 -10.75 0.76
CA LEU A 36 -7.92 -10.40 1.15
C LEU A 36 -8.88 -11.58 1.02
N THR A 37 -8.81 -12.36 -0.07
CA THR A 37 -9.64 -13.55 -0.24
C THR A 37 -9.29 -14.61 0.80
N ALA A 38 -8.03 -14.75 1.20
CA ALA A 38 -7.64 -15.65 2.28
C ALA A 38 -8.23 -15.25 3.65
N ILE A 39 -8.38 -13.94 3.92
CA ILE A 39 -8.91 -13.44 5.20
C ILE A 39 -10.44 -13.38 5.22
N PHE A 40 -11.06 -12.90 4.14
CA PHE A 40 -12.50 -12.62 4.09
C PHE A 40 -13.31 -13.66 3.29
N GLY A 41 -12.67 -14.60 2.59
CA GLY A 41 -13.31 -15.60 1.73
C GLY A 41 -13.76 -15.07 0.37
N ASP A 42 -14.12 -15.97 -0.54
CA ASP A 42 -14.64 -15.60 -1.87
C ASP A 42 -16.02 -14.93 -1.77
N GLY A 43 -16.18 -13.76 -2.38
CA GLY A 43 -17.46 -13.04 -2.48
C GLY A 43 -17.71 -11.94 -1.43
N SER A 44 -16.80 -11.73 -0.48
CA SER A 44 -16.91 -10.72 0.58
C SER A 44 -16.38 -9.33 0.17
N ILE A 45 -16.74 -8.89 -1.05
CA ILE A 45 -16.31 -7.61 -1.66
C ILE A 45 -16.55 -6.42 -0.71
N ILE A 46 -17.68 -6.42 0.00
CA ILE A 46 -18.07 -5.35 0.93
C ILE A 46 -17.10 -5.27 2.12
N TRP A 47 -16.74 -6.41 2.71
CA TRP A 47 -15.85 -6.47 3.87
C TRP A 47 -14.40 -6.16 3.51
N ALA A 48 -13.92 -6.73 2.40
CA ALA A 48 -12.58 -6.48 1.87
C ALA A 48 -12.38 -4.99 1.53
N THR A 49 -13.36 -4.37 0.88
CA THR A 49 -13.31 -2.94 0.52
C THR A 49 -13.32 -2.06 1.77
N SER A 50 -14.20 -2.36 2.73
CA SER A 50 -14.30 -1.61 3.98
C SER A 50 -13.00 -1.67 4.80
N PHE A 51 -12.41 -2.87 4.90
CA PHE A 51 -11.13 -3.06 5.58
C PHE A 51 -10.00 -2.29 4.88
N SER A 52 -9.92 -2.35 3.55
CA SER A 52 -8.95 -1.58 2.76
C SER A 52 -9.04 -0.08 3.03
N LEU A 53 -10.27 0.45 3.02
CA LEU A 53 -10.54 1.86 3.20
C LEU A 53 -10.13 2.33 4.60
N ILE A 54 -10.42 1.53 5.62
CA ILE A 54 -9.97 1.76 7.00
C ILE A 54 -8.44 1.76 7.08
N LEU A 55 -7.79 0.77 6.46
CA LEU A 55 -6.34 0.61 6.50
C LEU A 55 -5.60 1.78 5.82
N LEU A 56 -6.14 2.25 4.69
CA LEU A 56 -5.63 3.41 3.96
C LEU A 56 -5.77 4.69 4.80
N LEU A 57 -6.89 4.84 5.51
CA LEU A 57 -7.15 5.95 6.43
C LEU A 57 -6.16 5.93 7.63
N LEU A 58 -5.95 4.74 8.22
CA LEU A 58 -4.97 4.52 9.30
C LEU A 58 -3.54 4.86 8.86
N ILE A 59 -3.10 4.42 7.68
CA ILE A 59 -1.77 4.74 7.14
C ILE A 59 -1.65 6.25 6.93
N THR A 60 -2.67 6.88 6.35
CA THR A 60 -2.66 8.33 6.06
C THR A 60 -2.57 9.15 7.35
N ILE A 61 -3.37 8.80 8.38
CA ILE A 61 -3.30 9.45 9.70
C ILE A 61 -1.97 9.16 10.39
N GLY A 62 -1.51 7.90 10.34
CA GLY A 62 -0.27 7.47 10.96
C GLY A 62 0.95 8.21 10.40
N MET A 63 1.08 8.25 9.07
CA MET A 63 2.12 9.04 8.39
C MET A 63 2.00 10.52 8.72
N GLY A 64 0.78 11.08 8.74
CA GLY A 64 0.55 12.47 9.13
C GLY A 64 0.98 12.81 10.55
N LYS A 65 0.86 11.87 11.49
CA LYS A 65 1.36 12.00 12.87
C LYS A 65 2.88 11.85 12.95
N ILE A 66 3.48 10.93 12.19
CA ILE A 66 4.93 10.70 12.17
C ILE A 66 5.68 11.89 11.56
N ILE A 67 5.15 12.50 10.48
CA ILE A 67 5.76 13.64 9.80
C ILE A 67 5.65 14.96 10.62
N LYS A 68 4.68 15.03 11.55
CA LYS A 68 4.50 16.19 12.45
C LYS A 68 5.32 16.13 13.73
N ARG A 69 5.97 14.99 14.03
CA ARG A 69 7.02 14.88 15.06
C ARG A 69 8.38 15.09 14.43
#